data_AF-A0A0S8IVV7-F1
#
_entry.id   AF-A0A0S8IVV7-F1
#
_cell.length_a   1.000
_cell.length_b   1.000
_cell.length_c   1.000
_cell.angle_alpha   90.00
_cell.angle_beta   90.00
_cell.angle_gamma   90.00
#
_symmetry.space_group_name_H-M   'P 1'
#
loop_
_entity.id
_entity.type
_entity.pdbx_description
1 polymer ?
#
loop_
_entity_poly.entity_id
_entity_poly.type
_entity_poly.pdbx_seq_one_letter_code
_entity_poly.pdbx_strand_id
1 'polypeptide(L)'
;MKFKTILLLVAMGVFMFCSITWAEPRVLEILQEADTWIIQDTSRILSYIDSCNQVTDDALKGSRHWQSTYDDLSFLLGVDLATDAKLDNTGRYYFLMRITGQTQALFYIDSPMEFPHQLTPNNWADMGINIGYYYPHPSGKYVLVATHQYGNENFDIYKFDRDGEFIPLLVDPAIQYRGLVFKNEDEFFIISNDRKTQTLVKYTISTGKIDTMYTESG
;
A
#
# COMPACT_ATOMS: atom_id res chain seq x y z
N MET A 1 -12.72 71.41 -17.79
CA MET A 1 -13.45 70.37 -17.02
C MET A 1 -14.12 69.27 -17.88
N LYS A 2 -13.91 69.22 -19.21
CA LYS A 2 -14.66 68.29 -20.10
C LYS A 2 -13.88 67.02 -20.54
N PHE A 3 -12.55 67.00 -20.44
CA PHE A 3 -11.74 65.90 -20.97
C PHE A 3 -11.58 64.71 -20.00
N LYS A 4 -11.49 64.98 -18.68
CA LYS A 4 -11.38 63.93 -17.64
C LYS A 4 -12.67 63.10 -17.49
N THR A 5 -13.83 63.71 -17.72
CA THR A 5 -15.14 63.03 -17.63
C THR A 5 -15.37 62.07 -18.79
N ILE A 6 -14.86 62.39 -19.98
CA ILE A 6 -14.96 61.53 -21.17
C ILE A 6 -14.05 60.30 -21.01
N LEU A 7 -12.84 60.47 -20.48
CA LEU A 7 -11.92 59.36 -20.23
C LEU A 7 -12.47 58.38 -19.18
N LEU A 8 -13.15 58.88 -18.15
CA LEU A 8 -13.79 58.06 -17.12
C LEU A 8 -15.00 57.27 -17.67
N LEU A 9 -15.78 57.88 -18.57
CA LEU A 9 -16.91 57.23 -19.23
C LEU A 9 -16.47 56.15 -20.24
N VAL A 10 -15.38 56.38 -20.96
CA VAL A 10 -14.80 55.36 -21.85
C VAL A 10 -14.20 54.21 -21.05
N ALA A 11 -13.51 54.50 -19.92
CA ALA A 11 -12.97 53.46 -19.04
C ALA A 11 -14.08 52.64 -18.33
N MET A 12 -15.19 53.27 -17.91
CA MET A 12 -16.37 52.55 -17.39
C MET A 12 -17.07 51.72 -18.47
N GLY A 13 -17.12 52.21 -19.71
CA GLY A 13 -17.67 51.46 -20.84
C GLY A 13 -16.87 50.19 -21.13
N VAL A 14 -15.54 50.26 -21.10
CA VAL A 14 -14.66 49.10 -21.33
C VAL A 14 -14.75 48.08 -20.18
N PHE A 15 -14.85 48.54 -18.92
CA PHE A 15 -15.05 47.62 -17.77
C PHE A 15 -16.43 46.94 -17.77
N MET A 16 -17.50 47.62 -18.22
CA MET A 16 -18.81 46.99 -18.39
C MET A 16 -18.85 45.99 -19.56
N PHE A 17 -18.09 46.24 -20.64
CA PHE A 17 -18.00 45.30 -21.77
C PHE A 17 -17.14 44.06 -21.48
N CYS A 18 -16.21 44.12 -20.51
CA CYS A 18 -15.49 42.92 -20.04
C CYS A 18 -16.30 42.06 -19.06
N SER A 19 -17.47 42.53 -18.61
CA SER A 19 -18.35 41.82 -17.66
C SER A 19 -19.53 41.12 -18.35
N ILE A 20 -19.47 40.94 -19.67
CA ILE A 20 -20.53 40.29 -20.42
C ILE A 20 -20.46 38.79 -20.16
N THR A 21 -21.27 38.32 -19.22
CA THR A 21 -21.53 36.92 -18.83
C THR A 21 -22.11 36.05 -19.95
N TRP A 22 -22.07 36.48 -21.23
CA TRP A 22 -22.66 35.72 -22.34
C TRP A 22 -21.90 34.43 -22.68
N ALA A 23 -20.65 34.30 -22.24
CA ALA A 23 -19.90 33.06 -22.38
C ALA A 23 -20.33 32.01 -21.34
N GLU A 24 -20.80 32.40 -20.16
CA GLU A 24 -21.05 31.47 -19.05
C GLU A 24 -22.25 30.54 -19.29
N PRO A 25 -23.43 30.99 -19.77
CA PRO A 25 -24.53 30.10 -20.14
C PRO A 25 -24.16 29.13 -21.26
N ARG A 26 -23.40 29.61 -22.25
CA ARG A 26 -23.00 28.80 -23.41
C ARG A 26 -21.92 27.80 -23.05
N VAL A 27 -21.00 28.15 -22.15
CA VAL A 27 -20.03 27.21 -21.58
C VAL A 27 -20.74 26.17 -20.73
N LEU A 28 -21.72 26.54 -19.89
CA LEU A 28 -22.51 25.58 -19.11
C LEU A 28 -23.33 24.63 -19.99
N GLU A 29 -23.93 25.13 -21.07
CA GLU A 29 -24.67 24.31 -22.04
C GLU A 29 -23.75 23.33 -22.78
N ILE A 30 -22.59 23.79 -23.24
CA ILE A 30 -21.56 22.95 -23.87
C ILE A 30 -21.05 21.91 -22.87
N LEU A 31 -20.84 22.26 -21.60
CA LEU A 31 -20.41 21.33 -20.56
C LEU A 31 -21.48 20.30 -20.22
N GLN A 32 -22.76 20.68 -20.15
CA GLN A 32 -23.86 19.72 -19.93
C GLN A 32 -24.05 18.76 -21.10
N GLU A 33 -23.93 19.25 -22.34
CA GLU A 33 -23.96 18.43 -23.54
C GLU A 33 -22.76 17.49 -23.59
N ALA A 34 -21.56 18.00 -23.30
CA ALA A 34 -20.33 17.20 -23.21
C ALA A 34 -20.40 16.17 -22.09
N ASP A 35 -20.92 16.50 -20.90
CA ASP A 35 -21.11 15.56 -19.80
C ASP A 35 -22.08 14.44 -20.21
N THR A 36 -23.15 14.78 -20.94
CA THR A 36 -24.12 13.80 -21.41
C THR A 36 -23.51 12.83 -22.43
N TRP A 37 -22.74 13.34 -23.40
CA TRP A 37 -22.04 12.50 -24.38
C TRP A 37 -20.92 11.68 -23.70
N ILE A 38 -20.18 12.25 -22.73
CA ILE A 38 -19.09 11.57 -22.02
C ILE A 38 -19.67 10.41 -21.21
N ILE A 39 -20.76 10.65 -20.48
CA ILE A 39 -21.43 9.63 -19.67
C ILE A 39 -22.05 8.55 -20.55
N GLN A 40 -22.74 8.93 -21.63
CA GLN A 40 -23.35 7.97 -22.55
C GLN A 40 -22.29 7.14 -23.29
N ASP A 41 -21.23 7.75 -23.80
CA ASP A 41 -20.17 7.04 -24.49
C ASP A 41 -19.36 6.18 -23.52
N THR A 42 -19.10 6.64 -22.30
CA THR A 42 -18.50 5.79 -21.25
C THR A 42 -19.38 4.59 -20.93
N SER A 43 -20.70 4.80 -20.78
CA SER A 43 -21.64 3.70 -20.52
C SER A 43 -21.71 2.70 -21.67
N ARG A 44 -21.67 3.20 -22.92
CA ARG A 44 -21.66 2.35 -24.13
C ARG A 44 -20.34 1.60 -24.27
N ILE A 45 -19.21 2.24 -23.97
CA ILE A 45 -17.89 1.60 -23.98
C ILE A 45 -17.81 0.51 -22.92
N LEU A 46 -18.26 0.78 -21.69
CA LEU A 46 -18.32 -0.24 -20.63
C LEU A 46 -19.24 -1.39 -21.01
N SER A 47 -20.44 -1.09 -21.52
CA SER A 47 -21.38 -2.11 -21.98
C SER A 47 -20.79 -2.97 -23.12
N TYR A 48 -20.03 -2.35 -24.03
CA TYR A 48 -19.33 -3.05 -25.10
C TYR A 48 -18.21 -3.94 -24.54
N ILE A 49 -17.39 -3.42 -23.62
CA ILE A 49 -16.34 -4.20 -22.92
C ILE A 49 -16.96 -5.40 -22.22
N ASP A 50 -18.05 -5.21 -21.46
CA ASP A 50 -18.75 -6.28 -20.76
C ASP A 50 -19.28 -7.33 -21.74
N SER A 51 -19.83 -6.91 -22.88
CA SER A 51 -20.30 -7.83 -23.92
C SER A 51 -19.16 -8.66 -24.53
N CYS A 52 -18.00 -8.05 -24.80
CA CYS A 52 -16.83 -8.75 -25.30
C CYS A 52 -16.23 -9.70 -24.25
N ASN A 53 -16.20 -9.28 -22.99
CA ASN A 53 -15.76 -10.10 -21.87
C ASN A 53 -16.67 -11.33 -21.70
N GLN A 54 -17.99 -11.14 -21.78
CA GLN A 54 -18.95 -12.26 -21.68
C GLN A 54 -18.75 -13.28 -22.80
N VAL A 55 -18.63 -12.84 -24.06
CA VAL A 55 -18.38 -13.74 -25.20
C VAL A 55 -17.06 -14.49 -25.03
N THR A 56 -16.02 -13.80 -24.53
CA THR A 56 -14.71 -14.40 -24.28
C THR A 56 -14.79 -15.43 -23.16
N ASP A 57 -15.48 -15.12 -22.07
CA ASP A 57 -15.68 -16.01 -20.92
C ASP A 57 -16.46 -17.27 -21.32
N ASP A 58 -17.53 -17.11 -22.10
CA ASP A 58 -18.32 -18.23 -22.64
C ASP A 58 -17.46 -19.12 -23.56
N ALA A 59 -16.62 -18.53 -24.41
CA ALA A 59 -15.72 -19.27 -25.29
C ALA A 59 -14.62 -20.01 -24.51
N LEU A 60 -14.04 -19.39 -23.49
CA LEU A 60 -13.04 -20.01 -22.62
C LEU A 60 -13.65 -21.15 -21.82
N LYS A 61 -14.78 -20.91 -21.14
CA LYS A 61 -15.49 -21.91 -20.32
C LYS A 61 -16.09 -23.04 -21.14
N GLY A 62 -16.47 -22.78 -22.39
CA GLY A 62 -16.95 -23.77 -23.34
C GLY A 62 -15.85 -24.67 -23.92
N SER A 63 -14.57 -24.33 -23.70
CA SER A 63 -13.45 -25.17 -24.14
C SER A 63 -13.45 -26.52 -23.42
N ARG A 64 -13.20 -27.61 -24.16
CA ARG A 64 -13.00 -28.95 -23.57
C ARG A 64 -11.82 -29.03 -22.60
N HIS A 65 -10.93 -28.04 -22.63
CA HIS A 65 -9.76 -27.95 -21.75
C HIS A 65 -10.02 -27.08 -20.52
N TRP A 66 -11.13 -26.33 -20.47
CA TRP A 66 -11.40 -25.37 -19.40
C TRP A 66 -11.32 -26.00 -18.02
N GLN A 67 -12.12 -27.04 -17.76
CA GLN A 67 -12.19 -27.64 -16.43
C GLN A 67 -10.85 -28.22 -15.98
N SER A 68 -10.16 -28.96 -16.85
CA SER A 68 -8.82 -29.50 -16.55
C SER A 68 -7.83 -28.39 -16.27
N THR A 69 -7.74 -27.37 -17.12
CA THR A 69 -6.81 -26.25 -16.94
C THR A 69 -7.16 -25.42 -15.70
N TYR A 70 -8.44 -25.20 -15.43
CA TYR A 70 -8.89 -24.52 -14.22
C TYR A 70 -8.52 -25.32 -12.97
N ASP A 71 -8.74 -26.63 -12.96
CA ASP A 71 -8.38 -27.48 -11.81
C ASP A 71 -6.85 -27.55 -11.62
N ASP A 72 -6.10 -27.68 -12.71
CA ASP A 72 -4.63 -27.73 -12.71
C ASP A 72 -3.99 -26.41 -12.27
N LEU A 73 -4.60 -25.27 -12.58
CA LEU A 73 -4.05 -23.94 -12.28
C LEU A 73 -4.68 -23.28 -11.05
N SER A 74 -5.92 -23.61 -10.68
CA SER A 74 -6.59 -23.00 -9.52
C SER A 74 -5.92 -23.37 -8.21
N PHE A 75 -5.34 -24.57 -8.11
CA PHE A 75 -4.51 -24.93 -6.97
C PHE A 75 -3.25 -24.03 -6.88
N LEU A 76 -2.69 -23.59 -8.01
CA LEU A 76 -1.58 -22.63 -8.09
C LEU A 76 -1.99 -21.20 -7.72
N LEU A 77 -3.28 -20.90 -7.65
CA LEU A 77 -3.82 -19.57 -7.30
C LEU A 77 -4.55 -19.58 -5.95
N GLY A 78 -4.54 -20.70 -5.24
CA GLY A 78 -5.12 -20.84 -3.91
C GLY A 78 -4.23 -20.24 -2.81
N VAL A 79 -4.83 -19.98 -1.65
CA VAL A 79 -4.06 -19.74 -0.41
C VAL A 79 -3.60 -21.09 0.12
N ASP A 80 -2.30 -21.34 0.13
CA ASP A 80 -1.72 -22.59 0.64
C ASP A 80 -1.26 -22.49 2.10
N LEU A 81 -1.12 -21.27 2.63
CA LEU A 81 -0.72 -21.02 4.00
C LEU A 81 -1.31 -19.69 4.52
N ALA A 82 -1.87 -19.72 5.73
CA ALA A 82 -2.19 -18.54 6.53
C ALA A 82 -1.75 -18.80 7.98
N THR A 83 -0.90 -17.93 8.54
CA THR A 83 -0.21 -18.20 9.81
C THR A 83 0.22 -16.92 10.55
N ASP A 84 0.85 -17.10 11.72
CA ASP A 84 1.43 -16.08 12.60
C ASP A 84 0.47 -14.91 12.86
N ALA A 85 -0.79 -15.20 13.16
CA ALA A 85 -1.78 -14.15 13.30
C ALA A 85 -1.61 -13.33 14.59
N LYS A 86 -1.70 -12.00 14.49
CA LYS A 86 -1.51 -11.04 15.59
C LYS A 86 -2.59 -9.96 15.56
N LEU A 87 -2.98 -9.49 16.74
CA LEU A 87 -4.00 -8.46 16.92
C LEU A 87 -3.37 -7.24 17.58
N ASP A 88 -3.63 -6.04 17.06
CA ASP A 88 -3.32 -4.80 17.77
C ASP A 88 -4.50 -4.32 18.63
N ASN A 89 -4.30 -3.29 19.47
CA ASN A 89 -5.37 -2.82 20.35
C ASN A 89 -6.48 -2.04 19.62
N THR A 90 -6.33 -1.78 18.31
CA THR A 90 -7.39 -1.17 17.50
C THR A 90 -8.37 -2.20 16.94
N GLY A 91 -8.06 -3.50 17.09
CA GLY A 91 -8.87 -4.60 16.57
C GLY A 91 -8.43 -5.07 15.17
N ARG A 92 -7.38 -4.48 14.60
CA ARG A 92 -6.84 -4.91 13.30
C ARG A 92 -6.09 -6.23 13.46
N TYR A 93 -6.43 -7.19 12.62
CA TYR A 93 -5.81 -8.51 12.57
C TYR A 93 -4.74 -8.51 11.48
N TYR A 94 -3.52 -8.90 11.84
CA TYR A 94 -2.39 -9.09 10.92
C TYR A 94 -2.09 -10.57 10.82
N PHE A 95 -1.62 -11.02 9.67
CA PHE A 95 -1.24 -12.42 9.45
C PHE A 95 -0.34 -12.56 8.23
N LEU A 96 0.47 -13.62 8.22
CA LEU A 96 1.21 -14.01 7.03
C LEU A 96 0.32 -14.90 6.18
N MET A 97 0.25 -14.61 4.89
CA MET A 97 -0.47 -15.43 3.93
C MET A 97 0.41 -15.68 2.72
N ARG A 98 0.30 -16.88 2.16
CA ARG A 98 0.99 -17.29 0.95
C ARG A 98 -0.03 -17.82 -0.04
N ILE A 99 0.07 -17.29 -1.26
CA ILE A 99 -0.61 -17.83 -2.43
C ILE A 99 0.32 -18.91 -3.00
N THR A 100 -0.22 -20.04 -3.43
CA THR A 100 0.57 -21.17 -3.94
C THR A 100 1.62 -20.70 -4.95
N GLY A 101 2.87 -21.13 -4.76
CA GLY A 101 3.98 -20.77 -5.65
C GLY A 101 4.56 -19.36 -5.46
N GLN A 102 4.05 -18.57 -4.52
CA GLN A 102 4.59 -17.26 -4.13
C GLN A 102 5.36 -17.33 -2.81
N THR A 103 6.12 -16.28 -2.48
CA THR A 103 6.62 -16.09 -1.11
C THR A 103 5.52 -15.54 -0.21
N GLN A 104 5.65 -15.73 1.11
CA GLN A 104 4.68 -15.20 2.06
C GLN A 104 4.73 -13.66 2.08
N ALA A 105 3.56 -13.04 2.15
CA ALA A 105 3.39 -11.61 2.36
C ALA A 105 2.63 -11.35 3.66
N LEU A 106 2.78 -10.14 4.21
CA LEU A 106 2.03 -9.70 5.39
C LEU A 106 0.71 -9.06 4.94
N PHE A 107 -0.38 -9.51 5.54
CA PHE A 107 -1.72 -9.01 5.29
C PHE A 107 -2.36 -8.49 6.58
N TYR A 108 -3.41 -7.67 6.42
CA TYR A 108 -4.29 -7.29 7.51
C TYR A 108 -5.76 -7.28 7.09
N ILE A 109 -6.65 -7.33 8.09
CA ILE A 109 -8.09 -7.05 8.00
C ILE A 109 -8.49 -6.14 9.17
N ASP A 110 -9.36 -5.16 8.92
CA ASP A 110 -9.89 -4.26 9.96
C ASP A 110 -11.22 -4.78 10.55
N SER A 111 -11.92 -5.65 9.82
CA SER A 111 -13.21 -6.20 10.23
C SER A 111 -13.40 -7.68 9.86
N PRO A 112 -14.25 -8.42 10.58
CA PRO A 112 -14.58 -9.80 10.22
C PRO A 112 -15.16 -9.87 8.81
N MET A 113 -14.78 -10.90 8.05
CA MET A 113 -15.22 -11.16 6.67
C MET A 113 -14.78 -10.12 5.64
N GLU A 114 -13.93 -9.17 6.00
CA GLU A 114 -13.30 -8.25 5.06
C GLU A 114 -12.31 -8.98 4.15
N PHE A 115 -12.12 -8.45 2.94
CA PHE A 115 -11.07 -8.93 2.06
C PHE A 115 -9.69 -8.54 2.62
N PRO A 116 -8.71 -9.46 2.68
CA PRO A 116 -7.37 -9.16 3.16
C PRO A 116 -6.68 -8.08 2.34
N HIS A 117 -6.08 -7.11 3.02
CA HIS A 117 -5.22 -6.09 2.42
C HIS A 117 -3.77 -6.48 2.59
N GLN A 118 -3.03 -6.57 1.49
CA GLN A 118 -1.59 -6.83 1.54
C GLN A 118 -0.85 -5.58 1.99
N LEU A 119 0.06 -5.73 2.95
CA LEU A 119 0.89 -4.64 3.48
C LEU A 119 2.27 -4.60 2.84
N THR A 120 2.88 -5.76 2.58
CA THR A 120 4.25 -5.83 2.03
C THR A 120 4.27 -5.74 0.50
N PRO A 121 5.33 -5.20 -0.13
CA PRO A 121 5.42 -5.11 -1.59
C PRO A 121 5.52 -6.46 -2.29
N ASN A 122 4.93 -6.58 -3.49
CA ASN A 122 4.98 -7.80 -4.30
C ASN A 122 6.38 -8.13 -4.84
N ASN A 123 7.20 -7.11 -5.10
CA ASN A 123 8.53 -7.30 -5.71
C ASN A 123 9.58 -7.82 -4.74
N TRP A 124 9.27 -7.94 -3.44
CA TRP A 124 10.20 -8.48 -2.44
C TRP A 124 10.59 -9.93 -2.75
N ALA A 125 9.65 -10.71 -3.30
CA ALA A 125 9.90 -12.07 -3.76
C ALA A 125 11.04 -12.11 -4.80
N ASP A 126 10.96 -11.24 -5.81
CA ASP A 126 11.95 -11.15 -6.90
C ASP A 126 13.32 -10.67 -6.39
N MET A 127 13.34 -9.92 -5.29
CA MET A 127 14.55 -9.45 -4.63
C MET A 127 15.14 -10.47 -3.64
N GLY A 128 14.48 -11.62 -3.46
CA GLY A 128 14.85 -12.66 -2.50
C GLY A 128 14.63 -12.27 -1.03
N ILE A 129 13.83 -11.23 -0.77
CA ILE A 129 13.50 -10.74 0.57
C ILE A 129 12.34 -11.59 1.11
N ASN A 130 12.55 -12.18 2.28
CA ASN A 130 11.57 -13.02 2.95
C ASN A 130 11.26 -12.48 4.34
N ILE A 131 9.99 -12.52 4.74
CA ILE A 131 9.59 -12.13 6.09
C ILE A 131 9.99 -13.24 7.06
N GLY A 132 10.75 -12.89 8.10
CA GLY A 132 11.08 -13.80 9.19
C GLY A 132 10.04 -13.76 10.30
N TYR A 133 9.71 -12.54 10.75
CA TYR A 133 8.72 -12.30 11.79
C TYR A 133 8.25 -10.85 11.73
N TYR A 134 7.18 -10.52 12.46
CA TYR A 134 6.68 -9.15 12.55
C TYR A 134 6.03 -8.87 13.91
N TYR A 135 5.94 -7.60 14.29
CA TYR A 135 5.38 -7.13 15.56
C TYR A 135 4.51 -5.90 15.35
N PRO A 136 3.17 -6.04 15.39
CA PRO A 136 2.26 -4.90 15.38
C PRO A 136 2.48 -4.06 16.63
N HIS A 137 2.63 -2.74 16.49
CA HIS A 137 2.69 -1.87 17.65
C HIS A 137 1.30 -1.81 18.30
N PRO A 138 1.17 -1.87 19.64
CA PRO A 138 -0.13 -1.86 20.31
C PRO A 138 -1.03 -0.66 19.97
N SER A 139 -0.46 0.49 19.57
CA SER A 139 -1.25 1.65 19.15
C SER A 139 -1.93 1.51 17.78
N GLY A 140 -1.58 0.49 16.99
CA GLY A 140 -2.10 0.28 15.64
C GLY A 140 -1.66 1.32 14.60
N LYS A 141 -0.64 2.11 14.91
CA LYS A 141 -0.06 3.12 14.00
C LYS A 141 0.94 2.54 13.01
N TYR A 142 1.61 1.46 13.39
CA TYR A 142 2.64 0.83 12.57
C TYR A 142 2.89 -0.61 12.99
N VAL A 143 3.56 -1.36 12.13
CA VAL A 143 4.08 -2.70 12.38
C VAL A 143 5.57 -2.73 12.04
N LEU A 144 6.36 -3.41 12.86
CA LEU A 144 7.76 -3.68 12.55
C LEU A 144 7.86 -5.06 11.91
N VAL A 145 8.47 -5.12 10.73
CA VAL A 145 8.60 -6.34 9.93
C VAL A 145 10.09 -6.65 9.82
N ALA A 146 10.45 -7.85 10.24
CA ALA A 146 11.81 -8.34 10.15
C ALA A 146 11.96 -9.24 8.94
N THR A 147 12.92 -8.94 8.08
CA THR A 147 13.10 -9.61 6.79
C THR A 147 14.53 -10.07 6.62
N HIS A 148 14.75 -11.13 5.87
CA HIS A 148 16.09 -11.63 5.56
C HIS A 148 16.19 -11.90 4.07
N GLN A 149 17.41 -11.82 3.53
CA GLN A 149 17.65 -12.04 2.11
C GLN A 149 18.16 -13.45 1.87
N TYR A 150 17.56 -14.16 0.91
CA TYR A 150 17.98 -15.50 0.46
C TYR A 150 18.18 -16.54 1.61
N GLY A 151 17.37 -16.46 2.66
CA GLY A 151 17.48 -17.40 3.79
C GLY A 151 18.70 -17.19 4.70
N ASN A 152 19.40 -16.05 4.64
CA ASN A 152 20.60 -15.84 5.48
C ASN A 152 20.30 -15.68 6.99
N GLU A 153 19.02 -15.51 7.36
CA GLU A 153 18.52 -15.28 8.70
C GLU A 153 19.12 -14.05 9.43
N ASN A 154 19.84 -13.18 8.73
CA ASN A 154 20.24 -11.89 9.25
C ASN A 154 19.08 -10.93 8.99
N PHE A 155 18.25 -10.74 10.01
CA PHE A 155 17.00 -10.03 9.85
C PHE A 155 17.20 -8.52 9.89
N ASP A 156 16.95 -7.84 8.78
CA ASP A 156 16.75 -6.40 8.70
C ASP A 156 15.37 -6.01 9.25
N ILE A 157 15.25 -4.83 9.87
CA ILE A 157 13.99 -4.33 10.44
C ILE A 157 13.47 -3.15 9.62
N TYR A 158 12.24 -3.30 9.14
CA TYR A 158 11.46 -2.28 8.43
C TYR A 158 10.26 -1.86 9.27
N LYS A 159 9.90 -0.57 9.19
CA LYS A 159 8.65 -0.05 9.74
C LYS A 159 7.66 0.18 8.63
N PHE A 160 6.50 -0.47 8.72
CA PHE A 160 5.34 -0.21 7.87
C PHE A 160 4.34 0.61 8.66
N ASP A 161 3.86 1.70 8.10
CA ASP A 161 2.73 2.42 8.66
C ASP A 161 1.41 1.69 8.38
N ARG A 162 0.30 2.32 8.78
CA ARG A 162 -1.03 1.76 8.62
C ARG A 162 -1.48 1.67 7.15
N ASP A 163 -0.91 2.54 6.31
CA ASP A 163 -1.29 2.76 4.91
C ASP A 163 -0.42 1.96 3.92
N GLY A 164 0.62 1.29 4.42
CA GLY A 164 1.50 0.41 3.65
C GLY A 164 2.80 1.06 3.19
N GLU A 165 3.01 2.34 3.49
CA GLU A 165 4.31 2.97 3.30
C GLU A 165 5.30 2.40 4.31
N PHE A 166 6.54 2.21 3.87
CA PHE A 166 7.56 1.59 4.70
C PHE A 166 8.90 2.30 4.63
N ILE A 167 9.62 2.24 5.74
CA ILE A 167 10.97 2.77 5.87
C ILE A 167 11.90 1.73 6.49
N PRO A 168 13.15 1.61 6.01
CA PRO A 168 14.17 0.81 6.69
C PRO A 168 14.55 1.48 8.01
N LEU A 169 14.67 0.70 9.09
CA LEU A 169 15.14 1.19 10.39
C LEU A 169 16.53 0.65 10.74
N LEU A 170 16.71 -0.66 10.61
CA LEU A 170 17.95 -1.37 10.93
C LEU A 170 18.24 -2.32 9.77
N VAL A 171 19.20 -1.95 8.91
CA VAL A 171 19.57 -2.74 7.74
C VAL A 171 21.08 -2.93 7.75
N ASP A 172 21.52 -4.14 8.08
CA ASP A 172 22.94 -4.49 8.08
C ASP A 172 23.10 -6.00 7.82
N PRO A 173 23.67 -6.40 6.66
CA PRO A 173 23.80 -7.80 6.30
C PRO A 173 24.76 -8.58 7.23
N ALA A 174 25.57 -7.90 8.04
CA ALA A 174 26.47 -8.54 9.00
C ALA A 174 25.82 -8.77 10.37
N ILE A 175 24.65 -8.18 10.64
CA ILE A 175 24.01 -8.20 11.95
C ILE A 175 22.66 -8.93 11.86
N GLN A 176 22.46 -9.88 12.76
CA GLN A 176 21.15 -10.47 12.99
C GLN A 176 20.41 -9.69 14.09
N TYR A 177 19.28 -9.08 13.74
CA TYR A 177 18.37 -8.47 14.72
C TYR A 177 17.26 -9.44 15.12
N ARG A 178 16.99 -9.61 16.42
CA ARG A 178 15.95 -10.54 16.95
C ARG A 178 15.39 -10.12 18.30
N GLY A 179 14.23 -10.68 18.66
CA GLY A 179 13.65 -10.51 20.00
C GLY A 179 13.19 -9.08 20.28
N LEU A 180 12.39 -8.53 19.36
CA LEU A 180 11.88 -7.17 19.47
C LEU A 180 10.86 -7.03 20.61
N VAL A 181 11.01 -6.00 21.43
CA VAL A 181 10.05 -5.64 22.48
C VAL A 181 9.83 -4.14 22.49
N PHE A 182 8.59 -3.70 22.32
CA PHE A 182 8.24 -2.28 22.39
C PHE A 182 8.40 -1.72 23.81
N LYS A 183 9.03 -0.55 23.92
CA LYS A 183 9.06 0.24 25.16
C LYS A 183 7.96 1.30 25.15
N ASN A 184 7.77 1.96 24.02
CA ASN A 184 6.71 2.92 23.73
C ASN A 184 6.57 3.06 22.20
N GLU A 185 5.81 4.06 21.73
CA GLU A 185 5.57 4.29 20.30
C GLU A 185 6.81 4.65 19.49
N ASP A 186 7.85 5.19 20.12
CA ASP A 186 9.06 5.66 19.43
C ASP A 186 10.28 4.78 19.72
N GLU A 187 10.24 3.97 20.78
CA GLU A 187 11.37 3.19 21.27
C GLU A 187 11.05 1.70 21.39
N PHE A 188 12.00 0.86 21.00
CA PHE A 188 11.96 -0.58 21.24
C PHE A 188 13.33 -1.13 21.62
N PHE A 189 13.32 -2.28 22.29
CA PHE A 189 14.51 -3.08 22.57
C PHE A 189 14.63 -4.19 21.54
N ILE A 190 15.87 -4.56 21.19
CA ILE A 190 16.15 -5.65 20.26
C ILE A 190 17.55 -6.23 20.54
N ILE A 191 17.74 -7.51 20.25
CA ILE A 191 19.04 -8.16 20.29
C ILE A 191 19.72 -7.99 18.93
N SER A 192 20.93 -7.45 18.94
CA SER A 192 21.85 -7.36 17.82
C SER A 192 22.93 -8.42 17.97
N ASN A 193 23.13 -9.25 16.94
CA ASN A 193 24.13 -10.32 16.95
C ASN A 193 25.00 -10.28 15.69
N ASP A 194 26.28 -9.98 15.85
CA ASP A 194 27.28 -9.91 14.77
C ASP A 194 28.08 -11.23 14.61
N ARG A 195 27.57 -12.32 15.19
CA ARG A 195 28.19 -13.65 15.30
C ARG A 195 29.44 -13.72 16.19
N LYS A 196 29.82 -12.62 16.84
CA LYS A 196 30.91 -12.56 17.83
C LYS A 196 30.41 -12.14 19.20
N THR A 197 29.39 -11.29 19.21
CA THR A 197 28.78 -10.71 20.40
C THR A 197 27.27 -10.71 20.25
N GLN A 198 26.59 -10.81 21.38
CA GLN A 198 25.16 -10.54 21.48
C GLN A 198 24.98 -9.29 22.32
N THR A 199 24.28 -8.31 21.76
CA THR A 199 24.08 -7.00 22.38
C THR A 199 22.60 -6.69 22.47
N LEU A 200 22.10 -6.41 23.68
CA LEU A 200 20.81 -5.79 23.88
C LEU A 200 20.95 -4.30 23.57
N VAL A 201 20.21 -3.83 22.58
CA VAL A 201 20.17 -2.42 22.19
C VAL A 201 18.76 -1.86 22.35
N LYS A 202 18.68 -0.56 22.60
CA LYS A 202 17.45 0.23 22.51
C LYS A 202 17.53 1.10 21.26
N TYR A 203 16.55 0.99 20.38
CA TYR A 203 16.42 1.81 19.18
C TYR A 203 15.38 2.91 19.38
N THR A 204 15.67 4.12 18.90
CA THR A 204 14.73 5.26 18.87
C THR A 204 14.40 5.60 17.42
N ILE A 205 13.14 5.43 17.02
CA ILE A 205 12.67 5.54 15.62
C ILE A 205 12.84 6.95 15.09
N SER A 206 12.36 7.96 15.83
CA SER A 206 12.39 9.37 15.41
C SER A 206 13.79 9.90 15.11
N THR A 207 14.82 9.37 15.79
CA THR A 207 16.21 9.83 15.64
C THR A 207 17.13 8.81 14.97
N GLY A 208 16.65 7.60 14.69
CA GLY A 208 17.48 6.48 14.22
C GLY A 208 18.61 6.08 15.17
N LYS A 209 18.47 6.38 16.48
CA LYS A 209 19.57 6.21 17.45
C LYS A 209 19.58 4.81 18.03
N ILE A 210 20.76 4.18 18.09
CA ILE A 210 21.01 2.91 18.76
C ILE A 210 21.77 3.17 20.07
N ASP A 211 21.17 2.80 21.19
CA ASP A 211 21.78 2.83 22.52
C ASP A 211 22.11 1.40 22.98
N THR A 212 23.40 1.09 23.18
CA THR A 212 23.83 -0.19 23.76
C THR A 212 23.48 -0.25 25.24
N MET A 213 22.72 -1.26 25.64
CA MET A 213 22.28 -1.47 27.03
C MET A 213 23.12 -2.52 27.75
N TYR A 214 23.46 -3.60 27.04
CA TYR A 214 24.23 -4.73 27.56
C TYR A 214 24.87 -5.52 26.42
N THR A 215 26.08 -6.03 26.62
CA THR A 215 26.80 -6.88 25.66
C THR A 215 27.39 -8.09 26.35
N GLU A 216 27.24 -9.26 25.74
CA GLU A 216 27.92 -10.49 26.10
C GLU A 216 28.65 -11.11 24.90
N SER A 217 29.62 -11.97 25.17
CA SER A 217 30.27 -12.79 24.16
C SER A 217 29.28 -13.78 23.55
N GLY A 218 29.25 -13.87 22.22
CA GLY A 218 28.34 -14.71 21.45
C GLY A 218 28.82 -16.14 21.25
#